data_AF-A0A1Z9JHU8-F1
#
_entry.id   AF-A0A1Z9JHU8-F1
#
_cell.length_a   1.000
_cell.length_b   1.000
_cell.length_c   1.000
_cell.angle_alpha   90.00
_cell.angle_beta   90.00
_cell.angle_gamma   90.00
#
_symmetry.space_group_name_H-M   'P 1'
#
loop_
_entity.id
_entity.type
_entity.pdbx_description
1 polymer ?
#
loop_
_entity_poly.entity_id
_entity_poly.type
_entity_poly.pdbx_seq_one_letter_code
_entity_poly.pdbx_strand_id
1 'polypeptide(L)'
;MVLKFVSWIAMVAVGLLVILFAISNRSLVTLDLWPLPVPEVMIPHYVPVLAAAFAGFVGGAIVTWFSAGKVRRKARTASKKASGLEKNLDKLKQQIEELESSRRAVPRNK
;
A
#
# COMPACT_ATOMS: atom_id res chain seq x y z
N MET A 1 14.30 6.43 3.62
CA MET A 1 14.34 7.66 2.80
C MET A 1 14.48 7.36 1.31
N VAL A 2 15.37 6.45 0.89
CA VAL A 2 15.67 6.16 -0.52
C VAL A 2 14.43 5.81 -1.36
N LEU A 3 13.53 4.95 -0.86
CA LEU A 3 12.30 4.60 -1.59
C LEU A 3 11.37 5.79 -1.87
N LYS A 4 11.34 6.80 -1.00
CA LYS A 4 10.53 8.02 -1.21
C LYS A 4 11.11 8.89 -2.31
N PHE A 5 12.44 9.00 -2.39
CA PHE A 5 13.13 9.73 -3.45
C PHE A 5 12.94 9.07 -4.82
N VAL A 6 13.10 7.75 -4.90
CA VAL A 6 12.88 6.99 -6.15
C VAL A 6 11.43 7.15 -6.63
N SER A 7 10.46 7.05 -5.72
CA SER A 7 9.05 7.28 -6.06
C SER A 7 8.79 8.70 -6.57
N TRP A 8 9.47 9.70 -6.01
CA TRP A 8 9.29 11.09 -6.43
C TRP A 8 9.90 11.34 -7.82
N ILE A 9 11.10 10.81 -8.08
CA ILE A 9 11.74 10.89 -9.40
C ILE A 9 10.87 10.20 -10.46
N ALA A 10 10.35 9.00 -10.16
CA ALA A 10 9.44 8.30 -11.06
C ALA A 10 8.18 9.13 -11.37
N MET A 11 7.59 9.76 -10.35
CA MET A 11 6.41 10.61 -10.52
C MET A 11 6.70 11.85 -11.38
N VAL A 12 7.85 12.50 -11.20
CA VAL A 12 8.29 13.62 -12.04
C VAL A 12 8.51 13.17 -13.48
N ALA A 13 9.18 12.03 -13.69
CA ALA A 13 9.43 11.49 -15.02
C ALA A 13 8.12 11.17 -15.77
N VAL A 14 7.17 10.52 -15.10
CA VAL A 14 5.85 10.23 -15.65
C VAL A 14 5.10 11.54 -15.96
N GLY A 15 5.12 12.52 -15.05
CA GLY A 15 4.51 13.83 -15.28
C GLY A 15 5.10 14.55 -16.49
N LEU A 16 6.43 14.50 -16.66
CA LEU A 16 7.11 15.10 -17.80
C LEU A 16 6.70 14.42 -19.11
N LEU A 17 6.65 13.08 -19.15
CA LEU A 17 6.18 12.34 -20.33
C LEU A 17 4.75 12.72 -20.70
N VAL A 18 3.87 12.84 -19.71
CA VAL A 18 2.48 13.26 -19.90
C VAL A 18 2.39 14.67 -20.50
N ILE A 19 3.19 15.62 -19.98
CA ILE A 19 3.24 17.00 -20.48
C ILE A 19 3.76 17.02 -21.93
N LEU A 20 4.86 16.33 -22.23
CA LEU A 20 5.43 16.24 -23.57
C LEU A 20 4.44 15.64 -24.56
N PHE A 21 3.75 14.57 -24.17
CA PHE A 21 2.70 13.97 -24.96
C PHE A 21 1.55 14.96 -25.23
N ALA A 22 1.09 15.70 -24.21
CA ALA A 22 0.03 16.70 -24.38
C ALA A 22 0.44 17.86 -25.28
N ILE A 23 1.69 18.33 -25.20
CA ILE A 23 2.21 19.40 -26.06
C ILE A 23 2.36 18.91 -27.50
N SER A 24 2.87 17.69 -27.70
CA SER A 24 3.09 17.13 -29.04
C SER A 24 1.79 16.78 -29.76
N ASN A 25 0.73 16.42 -29.02
CA ASN A 25 -0.52 15.88 -29.57
C ASN A 25 -1.69 16.85 -29.42
N ARG A 26 -1.47 18.15 -29.70
CA ARG A 26 -2.49 19.21 -29.68
C ARG A 26 -3.39 19.24 -30.92
N SER A 27 -3.11 18.43 -31.93
CA SER A 27 -3.95 18.29 -33.10
C SER A 27 -5.35 17.83 -32.70
N LEU A 28 -6.37 18.39 -33.36
CA LEU A 28 -7.76 17.98 -33.16
C LEU A 28 -8.01 16.64 -33.83
N VAL A 29 -8.73 15.75 -33.16
CA VAL A 29 -9.30 14.54 -33.77
C VAL A 29 -10.79 14.48 -33.51
N THR A 30 -11.51 13.98 -34.51
CA THR A 30 -12.92 13.61 -34.41
C THR A 30 -13.04 12.30 -33.65
N LEU A 31 -13.64 12.36 -32.47
CA LEU A 31 -14.06 11.17 -31.74
C LEU A 31 -15.51 10.85 -32.09
N ASP A 32 -15.66 9.74 -32.77
CA ASP A 32 -16.93 9.05 -32.91
C ASP A 32 -17.03 7.98 -31.81
N LEU A 33 -18.07 8.08 -30.99
CA LEU A 33 -18.29 7.22 -29.83
C LEU A 33 -19.41 6.22 -30.12
N TRP A 34 -19.30 5.49 -31.23
CA TRP A 34 -20.21 4.40 -31.56
C TRP A 34 -20.26 3.34 -30.45
N PRO A 35 -21.43 2.83 -29.99
CA PRO A 35 -22.81 3.08 -30.44
C PRO A 35 -23.58 4.12 -29.59
N LEU A 36 -22.88 4.97 -28.83
CA LEU A 36 -23.51 5.97 -27.97
C LEU A 36 -24.13 7.08 -28.84
N PRO A 37 -25.35 7.57 -28.51
CA PRO A 37 -26.03 8.63 -29.27
C PRO A 37 -25.47 10.01 -28.88
N VAL A 38 -24.16 10.19 -29.00
CA VAL A 38 -23.46 11.45 -28.74
C VAL A 38 -22.97 12.04 -30.06
N PRO A 39 -23.04 13.37 -30.25
CA PRO A 39 -22.48 14.01 -31.44
C PRO A 39 -20.97 13.76 -31.53
N GLU A 40 -20.44 13.71 -32.77
CA GLU A 40 -19.00 13.71 -32.99
C GLU A 40 -18.37 14.93 -32.30
N VAL A 41 -17.35 14.68 -31.47
CA VAL A 41 -16.66 15.75 -30.75
C VAL A 41 -15.24 15.88 -31.29
N MET A 42 -14.90 17.10 -31.70
CA MET A 42 -13.52 17.45 -32.04
C MET A 42 -12.78 17.84 -30.77
N ILE A 43 -11.88 16.98 -30.30
CA ILE A 43 -11.01 17.28 -29.15
C ILE A 43 -9.56 17.00 -29.48
N PRO A 44 -8.61 17.67 -28.81
CA PRO A 44 -7.20 17.32 -28.95
C PRO A 44 -6.94 15.85 -28.60
N HIS A 45 -6.09 15.17 -29.39
CA HIS A 45 -5.78 13.73 -29.22
C HIS A 45 -5.34 13.36 -27.81
N TYR A 46 -4.67 14.28 -27.11
CA TYR A 46 -4.20 14.01 -25.77
C TYR A 46 -5.34 13.76 -24.79
N VAL A 47 -6.52 14.38 -24.98
CA VAL A 47 -7.64 14.35 -24.03
C VAL A 47 -8.16 12.93 -23.74
N PRO A 48 -8.61 12.14 -24.75
CA PRO A 48 -9.13 10.79 -24.49
C PRO A 48 -8.07 9.86 -23.90
N VAL A 49 -6.82 9.98 -24.36
CA VAL A 49 -5.69 9.17 -23.87
C VAL A 49 -5.39 9.48 -22.41
N LEU A 50 -5.30 10.76 -22.06
CA LEU A 50 -5.11 11.22 -20.68
C LEU A 50 -6.27 10.82 -19.77
N ALA A 51 -7.51 10.94 -20.25
CA ALA A 51 -8.69 10.55 -19.50
C ALA A 51 -8.68 9.04 -19.19
N ALA A 52 -8.37 8.20 -20.18
CA ALA A 52 -8.24 6.75 -19.99
C ALA A 52 -7.09 6.40 -19.04
N ALA A 53 -5.92 7.03 -19.21
CA ALA A 53 -4.77 6.84 -18.34
C ALA A 53 -5.08 7.26 -16.89
N PHE A 54 -5.77 8.39 -16.71
CA PHE A 54 -6.19 8.88 -15.40
C PHE A 54 -7.20 7.94 -14.74
N ALA A 55 -8.19 7.44 -15.49
CA ALA A 55 -9.14 6.45 -14.99
C ALA A 55 -8.41 5.17 -14.54
N GLY A 56 -7.45 4.68 -15.32
CA GLY A 56 -6.60 3.56 -14.96
C GLY A 56 -5.76 3.81 -13.70
N PHE A 57 -5.19 5.02 -13.56
CA PHE A 57 -4.44 5.42 -12.37
C PHE A 57 -5.33 5.46 -11.12
N VAL A 58 -6.51 6.06 -11.20
CA VAL A 58 -7.49 6.09 -10.10
C VAL A 58 -7.90 4.67 -9.71
N GLY A 59 -8.20 3.82 -10.70
CA GLY A 59 -8.51 2.41 -10.46
C GLY A 59 -7.37 1.67 -9.76
N GLY A 60 -6.14 1.83 -10.25
CA GLY A 60 -4.94 1.23 -9.63
C GLY A 60 -4.69 1.73 -8.21
N ALA A 61 -4.91 3.02 -7.95
CA ALA A 61 -4.79 3.62 -6.63
C ALA A 61 -5.84 3.05 -5.65
N ILE A 62 -7.09 2.88 -6.10
CA ILE A 62 -8.16 2.26 -5.32
C ILE A 62 -7.79 0.81 -4.96
N VAL A 63 -7.37 0.01 -5.94
CA VAL A 63 -6.94 -1.39 -5.71
C VAL A 63 -5.77 -1.44 -4.72
N THR A 64 -4.78 -0.56 -4.88
CA THR A 64 -3.63 -0.46 -3.97
C THR A 64 -4.07 -0.08 -2.55
N TRP A 65 -5.03 0.84 -2.41
CA TRP A 65 -5.57 1.25 -1.12
C TRP A 65 -6.26 0.09 -0.38
N PHE A 66 -7.08 -0.69 -1.09
CA PHE A 66 -7.71 -1.89 -0.53
C PHE A 66 -6.69 -2.96 -0.14
N SER A 67 -5.66 -3.19 -0.97
CA SER A 67 -4.58 -4.14 -0.67
C SER A 67 -3.74 -3.71 0.55
N ALA A 68 -3.38 -2.43 0.62
CA ALA A 68 -2.64 -1.85 1.75
C ALA A 68 -3.45 -1.91 3.06
N GLY A 69 -4.78 -1.81 3.01
CA GLY A 69 -5.66 -2.01 4.16
C GLY A 69 -5.51 -3.41 4.79
N LYS A 70 -5.38 -4.45 3.96
CA LYS A 70 -5.17 -5.84 4.41
C LYS A 70 -3.81 -6.01 5.10
N VAL A 71 -2.76 -5.40 4.53
CA VAL A 71 -1.41 -5.37 5.12
C VAL A 71 -1.40 -4.66 6.47
N ARG A 72 -2.06 -3.50 6.59
CA ARG A 72 -2.21 -2.77 7.85
C ARG A 72 -2.91 -3.59 8.93
N ARG A 73 -3.98 -4.32 8.58
CA ARG A 73 -4.66 -5.23 9.51
C ARG A 73 -3.74 -6.38 9.96
N LYS A 74 -3.03 -7.01 9.02
CA LYS A 74 -2.09 -8.10 9.32
C LYS A 74 -0.95 -7.64 10.24
N ALA A 75 -0.40 -6.45 10.01
CA ALA A 75 0.62 -5.85 10.86
C ALA A 75 0.13 -5.61 12.30
N ARG A 76 -1.09 -5.07 12.47
CA ARG A 76 -1.71 -4.88 13.80
C ARG A 76 -1.91 -6.20 14.53
N THR A 77 -2.43 -7.23 13.86
CA THR A 77 -2.65 -8.54 14.48
C THR A 77 -1.33 -9.22 14.86
N ALA A 78 -0.31 -9.12 14.01
CA ALA A 78 1.02 -9.65 14.31
C ALA A 78 1.65 -8.96 15.53
N SER A 79 1.56 -7.63 15.61
CA SER A 79 2.03 -6.86 16.77
C SER A 79 1.32 -7.24 18.08
N LYS A 80 -0.01 -7.43 18.03
CA LYS A 80 -0.77 -7.92 19.20
C LYS A 80 -0.34 -9.32 19.65
N LYS A 81 -0.11 -10.23 18.69
CA LYS A 81 0.38 -11.58 19.01
C LYS A 81 1.76 -11.53 19.64
N ALA A 82 2.69 -10.74 19.09
CA ALA A 82 4.03 -10.58 19.64
C ALA A 82 4.00 -10.11 21.10
N SER A 83 3.25 -9.05 21.41
CA SER A 83 3.10 -8.56 22.78
C SER A 83 2.44 -9.60 23.72
N GLY A 84 1.51 -10.41 23.20
CA GLY A 84 0.92 -11.51 23.96
C GLY A 84 1.94 -12.62 24.29
N LEU A 85 2.79 -12.99 23.32
CA LEU A 85 3.85 -13.97 23.52
C LEU A 85 4.90 -13.47 24.52
N GLU A 86 5.30 -12.20 24.45
CA GLU A 86 6.23 -11.58 25.41
C GLU A 86 5.70 -11.69 26.85
N LYS A 87 4.42 -11.34 27.08
CA LYS A 87 3.81 -11.48 28.41
C LYS A 87 3.77 -12.92 28.92
N ASN A 88 3.54 -13.88 28.03
CA ASN A 88 3.55 -15.29 28.41
C ASN A 88 4.95 -15.77 28.75
N LEU A 89 5.97 -15.32 28.02
CA LEU A 89 7.37 -15.59 28.35
C LEU A 89 7.75 -15.03 29.72
N ASP A 90 7.35 -13.81 30.03
CA ASP A 90 7.61 -13.20 31.34
C ASP A 90 6.94 -13.96 32.48
N LYS A 91 5.67 -14.38 32.29
CA LYS A 91 4.96 -15.21 33.27
C LYS A 91 5.59 -16.59 33.46
N LEU A 92 6.08 -17.22 32.38
CA LEU A 92 6.77 -18.51 32.48
C LEU A 92 8.09 -18.35 33.22
N LYS A 93 8.86 -17.29 32.95
CA LYS A 93 10.11 -17.00 33.68
C LYS A 93 9.86 -16.83 35.18
N GLN A 94 8.82 -16.07 35.55
CA GLN A 94 8.45 -15.87 36.95
C GLN A 94 8.10 -17.19 37.65
N GLN A 95 7.30 -18.05 36.99
CA GLN A 95 6.94 -19.37 37.55
C GLN A 95 8.16 -20.29 37.70
N ILE A 96 9.10 -20.28 36.75
CA ILE A 96 10.34 -21.06 36.84
C ILE A 96 11.16 -20.57 38.04
N GLU A 97 11.29 -19.26 38.23
CA GLU A 97 12.04 -18.67 39.33
C GLU A 97 11.37 -18.96 40.69
N GLU A 98 10.04 -18.90 40.76
CA GLU A 98 9.27 -19.30 41.95
C GLU A 98 9.44 -20.78 42.28
N LEU A 99 9.39 -21.67 41.28
CA LEU A 99 9.64 -23.10 41.45
C LEU A 99 11.08 -23.39 41.89
N GLU A 100 12.07 -22.69 41.33
CA GLU A 100 13.46 -22.81 41.76
C GLU A 100 13.65 -22.35 43.21
N SER A 101 13.03 -21.24 43.60
CA SER A 101 13.08 -20.74 44.98
C SER A 101 12.43 -21.73 45.95
N SER A 102 11.28 -22.30 45.57
CA SER A 102 10.57 -23.33 46.33
C SER A 102 11.40 -24.61 46.45
N ARG A 103 12.07 -25.04 45.37
CA ARG A 103 12.97 -26.20 45.39
C ARG A 103 14.20 -25.99 46.26
N ARG A 104 14.75 -24.77 46.31
CA ARG A 104 15.88 -24.43 47.21
C ARG A 104 15.45 -24.35 48.68
N ALA A 105 14.19 -24.01 48.95
CA ALA A 105 13.64 -23.92 50.31
C ALA A 105 13.26 -25.27 50.93
N VAL A 106 13.14 -26.36 50.15
CA VAL A 106 12.88 -27.70 50.69
C VAL A 106 14.18 -28.26 51.32
N PRO A 107 14.24 -28.47 52.64
CA PRO A 107 15.42 -29.02 53.29
C PRO A 107 15.57 -30.49 52.87
N ARG A 108 16.74 -30.80 52.30
CA ARG A 108 17.13 -32.16 51.92
C ARG A 108 17.36 -32.98 53.18
N ASN A 109 16.29 -33.61 53.69
CA ASN A 109 16.37 -34.58 54.75
C ASN A 109 17.26 -35.75 54.28
N LYS A 110 18.35 -36.00 55.00
CA LYS A 110 19.25 -37.14 54.82
C LYS A 110 18.82 -38.27 55.75
#